data_AF-A0A1F5LEV3-F1
#
_entry.id   AF-A0A1F5LEV3-F1
#
_cell.length_a   1.000
_cell.length_b   1.000
_cell.length_c   1.000
_cell.angle_alpha   90.00
_cell.angle_beta   90.00
_cell.angle_gamma   90.00
#
_symmetry.space_group_name_H-M   'P 1'
#
loop_
_entity.id
_entity.type
_entity.pdbx_description
1 polymer ?
#
loop_
_entity_poly.entity_id
_entity_poly.type
_entity_poly.pdbx_seq_one_letter_code
_entity_poly.pdbx_strand_id
1 'polypeptide(L)'
;MTTSNPQVGWIGLGSMGLAMAQNVQQFLHREKKPGLRFWNRTASRGAPLESIGAVGCHSISQLVRQCDLVFISDEHCVLIVHKKTSDDVALVSIIDQILAVEDIDGKRNSSFVAAPVFGATPAAQKGQVLMAMSGPSEAIELASPFGKGVIAREVMIVSDEPEKATLLKALGNFIVAGTMEIVGEAHVLAEKSNLGSGTLEKLLELNFGSLAYSDSTRMTQGVYMPGEGQSPWSNLNLGIKDVQHGISCARDAGTRLKVAEVALEHMLRAKQFSDENGGRPLDSSSGYGIIRQDAGLDFENEFIAIIMIFCSAALFYVKYPYRHQESAPSRMLYRLHIVRHAEGTHNPAHDTTILDPPLTERGIEQSQELSQTFQFKESVGLVLASPLRRTLQTAHIGFQQTLDQRYYAKGSGAGVQKGAQFVLEPDVQAHSSRPCDTGSDISILQSEYQDLPWDILELDPTFPNKEGLYASDSETLKQRGWRIQRRLEEKFKELANTARPDIVVVTHGGFIRFVTGDETLVIGPAKARSFMVSFDQDSRLVIEHSLSG
;
A
#
# COMPACT_ATOMS: atom_id res chain seq x y z
N MET A 1 -36.38 25.89 14.69
CA MET A 1 -36.74 25.10 13.49
C MET A 1 -35.43 24.67 12.86
N THR A 2 -35.01 23.42 13.03
CA THR A 2 -33.79 22.88 12.42
C THR A 2 -33.89 22.99 10.90
N THR A 3 -33.02 23.79 10.28
CA THR A 3 -32.99 23.95 8.82
C THR A 3 -32.69 22.59 8.18
N SER A 4 -33.58 22.11 7.31
CA SER A 4 -33.50 20.78 6.72
C SER A 4 -32.30 20.58 5.76
N ASN A 5 -31.50 21.64 5.53
CA ASN A 5 -30.29 21.62 4.69
C ASN A 5 -29.28 22.70 5.17
N PRO A 6 -28.42 22.40 6.16
CA PRO A 6 -27.39 23.33 6.58
C PRO A 6 -26.33 23.52 5.49
N GLN A 7 -25.86 24.75 5.28
CA GLN A 7 -24.68 25.04 4.47
C GLN A 7 -23.42 24.67 5.24
N VAL A 8 -22.66 23.71 4.70
CA VAL A 8 -21.48 23.15 5.37
C VAL A 8 -20.21 23.87 4.95
N GLY A 9 -19.32 24.09 5.92
CA GLY A 9 -17.99 24.66 5.78
C GLY A 9 -16.88 23.72 6.27
N TRP A 10 -15.68 23.83 5.70
CA TRP A 10 -14.49 23.12 6.14
C TRP A 10 -13.27 24.05 6.23
N ILE A 11 -12.58 24.04 7.38
CA ILE A 11 -11.36 24.81 7.62
C ILE A 11 -10.20 23.85 7.85
N GLY A 12 -9.13 23.99 7.05
CA GLY A 12 -7.91 23.21 7.18
C GLY A 12 -7.89 21.98 6.28
N LEU A 13 -7.04 21.98 5.25
CA LEU A 13 -6.91 20.92 4.26
C LEU A 13 -5.55 20.22 4.37
N GLY A 14 -5.23 19.75 5.59
CA GLY A 14 -4.15 18.80 5.83
C GLY A 14 -4.47 17.41 5.24
N SER A 15 -3.62 16.41 5.49
CA SER A 15 -3.82 15.06 4.93
C SER A 15 -5.19 14.46 5.30
N MET A 16 -5.52 14.46 6.59
CA MET A 16 -6.80 14.00 7.12
C MET A 16 -7.96 14.93 6.72
N GLY A 17 -7.76 16.24 6.88
CA GLY A 17 -8.80 17.24 6.62
C GLY A 17 -9.30 17.22 5.17
N LEU A 18 -8.38 17.14 4.20
CA LEU A 18 -8.74 17.04 2.78
C LEU A 18 -9.52 15.76 2.46
N ALA A 19 -9.07 14.61 2.98
CA ALA A 19 -9.74 13.34 2.76
C ALA A 19 -11.19 13.35 3.29
N MET A 20 -11.40 13.85 4.52
CA MET A 20 -12.73 13.93 5.12
C MET A 20 -13.61 14.98 4.42
N ALA A 21 -13.05 16.13 4.05
CA ALA A 21 -13.77 17.15 3.28
C ALA A 21 -14.26 16.62 1.93
N GLN A 22 -13.47 15.78 1.25
CA GLN A 22 -13.88 15.14 0.00
C GLN A 22 -15.06 14.20 0.20
N ASN A 23 -15.06 13.40 1.28
CA ASN A 23 -16.20 12.53 1.60
C ASN A 23 -17.48 13.34 1.87
N VAL A 24 -17.36 14.44 2.62
CA VAL A 24 -18.49 15.36 2.88
C VAL A 24 -19.01 15.97 1.58
N GLN A 25 -18.12 16.43 0.70
CA GLN A 25 -18.52 17.00 -0.59
C GLN A 25 -19.23 15.99 -1.49
N GLN A 26 -18.73 14.75 -1.56
CA GLN A 26 -19.38 13.68 -2.32
C GLN A 26 -20.77 13.34 -1.75
N PHE A 27 -20.91 13.31 -0.42
CA PHE A 27 -22.19 13.15 0.25
C PHE A 27 -23.15 14.30 -0.11
N LEU A 28 -22.72 15.55 0.02
CA LEU A 28 -23.52 16.72 -0.33
C LEU A 28 -24.00 16.66 -1.79
N HIS A 29 -23.11 16.27 -2.72
CA HIS A 29 -23.44 16.11 -4.12
C HIS A 29 -24.52 15.02 -4.34
N ARG A 30 -24.34 13.84 -3.73
CA ARG A 30 -25.30 12.72 -3.83
C ARG A 30 -26.69 13.10 -3.29
N GLU A 31 -26.73 13.81 -2.16
CA GLU A 31 -27.95 14.28 -1.53
C GLU A 31 -28.52 15.56 -2.17
N LYS A 32 -27.90 16.05 -3.27
CA LYS A 32 -28.29 17.26 -3.99
C LYS A 32 -28.38 18.51 -3.09
N LYS A 33 -27.44 18.62 -2.14
CA LYS A 33 -27.32 19.73 -1.19
C LYS A 33 -26.33 20.79 -1.72
N PRO A 34 -26.34 22.02 -1.17
CA PRO A 34 -25.33 23.03 -1.51
C PRO A 34 -23.91 22.51 -1.32
N GLY A 35 -23.02 22.87 -2.25
CA GLY A 35 -21.62 22.45 -2.20
C GLY A 35 -20.89 22.93 -0.95
N LEU A 36 -19.91 22.15 -0.50
CA LEU A 36 -19.05 22.45 0.63
C LEU A 36 -18.31 23.77 0.41
N ARG A 37 -18.37 24.66 1.39
CA ARG A 37 -17.46 25.83 1.43
C ARG A 37 -16.19 25.42 2.13
N PHE A 38 -15.03 25.84 1.65
CA PHE A 38 -13.78 25.53 2.34
C PHE A 38 -12.82 26.70 2.42
N TRP A 39 -11.93 26.67 3.40
CA TRP A 39 -10.81 27.59 3.50
C TRP A 39 -9.56 26.83 3.97
N ASN A 40 -8.42 27.16 3.39
CA ASN A 40 -7.13 26.68 3.83
C ASN A 40 -6.07 27.77 3.69
N ARG A 41 -5.07 27.77 4.57
CA ARG A 41 -3.95 28.73 4.51
C ARG A 41 -3.24 28.70 3.15
N THR A 42 -3.03 27.50 2.61
CA THR A 42 -2.48 27.31 1.27
C THR A 42 -3.62 27.01 0.31
N ALA A 43 -4.05 28.00 -0.48
CA ALA A 43 -5.22 27.90 -1.35
C ALA A 43 -5.15 26.72 -2.34
N SER A 44 -3.97 26.44 -2.91
CA SER A 44 -3.78 25.34 -3.87
C SER A 44 -4.12 23.94 -3.33
N ARG A 45 -4.17 23.76 -2.00
CA ARG A 45 -4.63 22.51 -1.37
C ARG A 45 -6.12 22.24 -1.62
N GLY A 46 -6.89 23.26 -2.00
CA GLY A 46 -8.31 23.17 -2.31
C GLY A 46 -8.65 22.63 -3.70
N ALA A 47 -7.68 22.57 -4.62
CA ALA A 47 -7.95 22.18 -6.02
C ALA A 47 -8.68 20.82 -6.16
N PRO A 48 -8.36 19.77 -5.38
CA PRO A 48 -9.09 18.49 -5.44
C PRO A 48 -10.55 18.57 -4.95
N LEU A 49 -10.91 19.57 -4.15
CA LEU A 49 -12.29 19.82 -3.71
C LEU A 49 -13.06 20.65 -4.73
N GLU A 50 -12.42 21.66 -5.30
CA GLU A 50 -13.01 22.50 -6.36
C GLU A 50 -13.40 21.66 -7.58
N SER A 51 -12.55 20.68 -7.96
CA SER A 51 -12.83 19.78 -9.09
C SER A 51 -14.08 18.92 -8.91
N ILE A 52 -14.58 18.77 -7.68
CA ILE A 52 -15.79 18.02 -7.36
C ILE A 52 -16.94 18.93 -6.86
N GLY A 53 -16.83 20.24 -7.09
CA GLY A 53 -17.92 21.20 -6.89
C GLY A 53 -17.96 21.89 -5.52
N ALA A 54 -16.89 21.80 -4.72
CA ALA A 54 -16.75 22.61 -3.51
C ALA A 54 -16.31 24.06 -3.86
N VAL A 55 -16.57 25.00 -2.97
CA VAL A 55 -16.32 26.44 -3.20
C VAL A 55 -15.30 26.99 -2.20
N GLY A 56 -14.16 27.44 -2.71
CA GLY A 56 -13.14 28.11 -1.91
C GLY A 56 -13.59 29.49 -1.40
N CYS A 57 -13.38 29.75 -0.11
CA CYS A 57 -13.55 31.06 0.51
C CYS A 57 -12.19 31.77 0.60
N HIS A 58 -12.18 33.11 0.57
CA HIS A 58 -10.95 33.90 0.67
C HIS A 58 -10.50 34.15 2.12
N SER A 59 -11.41 33.99 3.09
CA SER A 59 -11.09 34.12 4.51
C SER A 59 -11.97 33.23 5.38
N ILE A 60 -11.46 32.88 6.56
CA ILE A 60 -12.21 32.23 7.63
C ILE A 60 -13.50 33.00 7.94
N SER A 61 -13.44 34.33 8.06
CA SER A 61 -14.60 35.17 8.36
C SER A 61 -15.68 35.11 7.29
N GLN A 62 -15.29 35.00 6.01
CA GLN A 62 -16.24 34.79 4.92
C GLN A 62 -16.91 33.42 5.04
N LEU A 63 -16.14 32.36 5.28
CA LEU A 63 -16.65 31.00 5.41
C LEU A 63 -17.66 30.90 6.56
N VAL A 64 -17.29 31.35 7.76
CA VAL A 64 -18.16 31.33 8.94
C VAL A 64 -19.43 32.16 8.72
N ARG A 65 -19.36 33.27 7.97
CA ARG A 65 -20.54 34.06 7.62
C ARG A 65 -21.52 33.32 6.71
N GLN A 66 -21.04 32.36 5.94
CA GLN A 66 -21.80 31.70 4.90
C GLN A 66 -22.21 30.26 5.25
N CYS A 67 -21.83 29.75 6.43
CA CYS A 67 -22.09 28.37 6.83
C CYS A 67 -22.85 28.30 8.16
N ASP A 68 -23.68 27.27 8.27
CA ASP A 68 -24.43 26.90 9.49
C ASP A 68 -23.66 25.83 10.30
N LEU A 69 -22.85 25.01 9.61
CA LEU A 69 -22.01 23.98 10.20
C LEU A 69 -20.58 24.10 9.67
N VAL A 70 -19.57 24.17 10.53
CA VAL A 70 -18.17 24.27 10.12
C VAL A 70 -17.33 23.18 10.79
N PHE A 71 -16.69 22.35 9.97
CA PHE A 71 -15.65 21.42 10.40
C PHE A 71 -14.30 22.12 10.44
N ILE A 72 -13.51 21.90 11.51
CA ILE A 72 -12.20 22.53 11.67
C ILE A 72 -11.14 21.46 11.95
N SER A 73 -10.18 21.33 11.02
CA SER A 73 -9.02 20.44 11.11
C SER A 73 -7.70 21.21 10.92
N ASP A 74 -7.55 22.33 11.63
CA ASP A 74 -6.30 23.12 11.73
C ASP A 74 -6.26 23.83 13.09
N GLU A 75 -5.27 23.48 13.92
CA GLU A 75 -5.08 23.99 15.29
C GLU A 75 -4.83 25.50 15.37
N HIS A 76 -4.17 26.09 14.37
CA HIS A 76 -3.88 27.52 14.36
C HIS A 76 -5.12 28.34 13.99
N CYS A 77 -6.00 27.75 13.18
CA CYS A 77 -7.21 28.40 12.73
C CYS A 77 -8.29 28.44 13.82
N VAL A 78 -8.24 27.53 14.79
CA VAL A 78 -9.15 27.53 15.94
C VAL A 78 -9.05 28.87 16.68
N LEU A 79 -7.83 29.34 16.98
CA LEU A 79 -7.59 30.61 17.66
C LEU A 79 -8.01 31.84 16.82
N ILE A 80 -7.98 31.74 15.49
CA ILE A 80 -8.34 32.84 14.57
C ILE A 80 -9.86 32.94 14.42
N VAL A 81 -10.55 31.80 14.30
CA VAL A 81 -12.02 31.71 14.37
C VAL A 81 -12.50 32.24 15.73
N HIS A 82 -11.73 31.97 16.80
CA HIS A 82 -11.98 32.42 18.17
C HIS A 82 -11.76 33.92 18.42
N LYS A 83 -10.80 34.59 17.75
CA LYS A 83 -10.51 36.03 17.96
C LYS A 83 -11.34 36.99 17.10
N LYS A 84 -11.80 36.56 15.91
CA LYS A 84 -12.50 37.43 14.93
C LYS A 84 -14.02 37.52 15.15
N THR A 85 -14.47 36.92 16.23
CA THR A 85 -15.85 36.80 16.68
C THR A 85 -16.17 37.82 17.79
N SER A 86 -15.15 38.42 18.41
CA SER A 86 -15.25 39.12 19.71
C SER A 86 -15.93 40.50 19.80
N ASP A 87 -16.47 41.11 18.73
CA ASP A 87 -17.36 42.28 18.91
C ASP A 87 -18.85 41.86 18.98
N ASP A 88 -19.16 40.58 18.75
CA ASP A 88 -20.55 40.08 18.76
C ASP A 88 -20.68 38.54 18.86
N VAL A 89 -19.68 37.78 19.35
CA VAL A 89 -19.71 36.30 19.28
C VAL A 89 -18.80 35.65 20.34
N ALA A 90 -19.27 34.53 20.90
CA ALA A 90 -18.60 33.63 21.85
C ALA A 90 -17.75 32.52 21.17
N LEU A 91 -16.73 31.97 21.88
CA LEU A 91 -16.36 30.53 21.98
C LEU A 91 -14.93 30.30 22.54
N VAL A 92 -14.50 29.03 22.78
CA VAL A 92 -13.12 28.50 23.10
C VAL A 92 -12.92 27.10 22.42
N SER A 93 -11.67 26.58 22.35
CA SER A 93 -10.98 25.64 21.39
C SER A 93 -10.73 24.16 21.80
N ILE A 94 -10.32 23.30 20.82
CA ILE A 94 -9.35 22.13 20.71
C ILE A 94 -9.77 20.96 19.75
N ILE A 95 -9.09 20.88 18.59
CA ILE A 95 -8.81 19.75 17.65
C ILE A 95 -9.97 18.80 17.25
N ASP A 96 -10.17 18.65 15.93
CA ASP A 96 -11.27 17.91 15.26
C ASP A 96 -12.64 18.37 15.74
N GLN A 97 -12.90 19.66 15.56
CA GLN A 97 -14.04 20.32 16.15
C GLN A 97 -15.12 20.66 15.12
N ILE A 98 -16.38 20.42 15.48
CA ILE A 98 -17.55 20.81 14.71
C ILE A 98 -18.19 22.01 15.40
N LEU A 99 -18.30 23.10 14.66
CA LEU A 99 -18.95 24.33 15.09
C LEU A 99 -20.34 24.41 14.46
N ALA A 100 -21.38 24.35 15.28
CA ALA A 100 -22.76 24.64 14.88
C ALA A 100 -23.04 26.13 15.10
N VAL A 101 -23.60 26.83 14.12
CA VAL A 101 -23.94 28.25 14.20
C VAL A 101 -25.44 28.40 13.98
N GLU A 102 -26.14 28.97 14.96
CA GLU A 102 -27.56 29.29 14.85
C GLU A 102 -27.77 30.82 14.84
N ASP A 103 -28.68 31.28 13.98
CA ASP A 103 -29.11 32.68 13.91
C ASP A 103 -30.37 32.86 14.76
N ILE A 104 -30.24 33.54 15.91
CA ILE A 104 -31.36 33.89 16.79
C ILE A 104 -31.38 35.41 16.90
N ASP A 105 -32.44 36.04 16.39
CA ASP A 105 -32.71 37.48 16.49
C ASP A 105 -31.54 38.39 16.03
N GLY A 106 -30.81 37.99 14.98
CA GLY A 106 -29.70 38.77 14.42
C GLY A 106 -28.41 38.71 15.25
N LYS A 107 -28.36 37.88 16.29
CA LYS A 107 -27.15 37.49 17.02
C LYS A 107 -26.84 36.02 16.72
N ARG A 108 -25.62 35.77 16.23
CA ARG A 108 -25.18 34.40 15.96
C ARG A 108 -24.66 33.76 17.23
N ASN A 109 -25.45 32.85 17.80
CA ASN A 109 -25.01 31.96 18.86
C ASN A 109 -24.34 30.73 18.24
N SER A 110 -23.24 30.31 18.86
CA SER A 110 -22.40 29.24 18.34
C SER A 110 -22.23 28.14 19.38
N SER A 111 -22.44 26.91 18.95
CA SER A 111 -22.37 25.70 19.78
C SER A 111 -21.20 24.83 19.34
N PHE A 112 -20.60 24.17 20.33
CA PHE A 112 -19.31 23.54 20.20
C PHE A 112 -19.38 22.03 20.38
N VAL A 113 -18.90 21.25 19.40
CA VAL A 113 -18.77 19.79 19.49
C VAL A 113 -17.33 19.38 19.23
N ALA A 114 -16.71 18.72 20.20
CA ALA A 114 -15.45 18.01 19.98
C ALA A 114 -15.77 16.70 19.26
N ALA A 115 -15.16 16.46 18.10
CA ALA A 115 -15.41 15.30 17.25
C ALA A 115 -14.12 14.58 16.78
N PRO A 116 -13.14 14.27 17.66
CA PRO A 116 -11.91 13.59 17.28
C PRO A 116 -12.14 12.26 16.57
N VAL A 117 -11.22 11.96 15.63
CA VAL A 117 -11.24 10.71 14.88
C VAL A 117 -10.09 9.77 15.24
N PHE A 118 -10.33 8.47 15.12
CA PHE A 118 -9.34 7.41 15.26
C PHE A 118 -9.15 6.70 13.92
N GLY A 119 -7.88 6.60 13.50
CA GLY A 119 -7.47 6.05 12.21
C GLY A 119 -6.50 6.98 11.49
N ALA A 120 -5.78 6.44 10.51
CA ALA A 120 -4.84 7.21 9.69
C ALA A 120 -5.47 7.68 8.38
N THR A 121 -4.71 8.49 7.62
CA THR A 121 -5.13 9.08 6.35
C THR A 121 -5.81 8.08 5.38
N PRO A 122 -5.29 6.85 5.18
CA PRO A 122 -5.96 5.89 4.30
C PRO A 122 -7.37 5.46 4.77
N ALA A 123 -7.60 5.42 6.09
CA ALA A 123 -8.93 5.13 6.63
C ALA A 123 -9.88 6.33 6.43
N ALA A 124 -9.38 7.55 6.59
CA ALA A 124 -10.17 8.76 6.36
C ALA A 124 -10.62 8.88 4.89
N GLN A 125 -9.73 8.57 3.93
CA GLN A 125 -10.08 8.55 2.49
C GLN A 125 -11.21 7.58 2.15
N LYS A 126 -11.37 6.50 2.93
CA LYS A 126 -12.42 5.49 2.74
C LYS A 126 -13.67 5.73 3.60
N GLY A 127 -13.70 6.81 4.39
CA GLY A 127 -14.76 7.05 5.36
C GLY A 127 -14.80 6.00 6.48
N GLN A 128 -13.66 5.37 6.80
CA GLN A 128 -13.56 4.22 7.71
C GLN A 128 -12.94 4.56 9.08
N VAL A 129 -12.74 5.85 9.39
CA VAL A 129 -12.32 6.24 10.74
C VAL A 129 -13.44 6.00 11.76
N LEU A 130 -13.09 5.93 13.04
CA LEU A 130 -14.04 6.01 14.15
C LEU A 130 -14.09 7.46 14.62
N MET A 131 -15.28 8.02 14.84
CA MET A 131 -15.44 9.38 15.36
C MET A 131 -16.02 9.33 16.77
N ALA A 132 -15.55 10.20 17.66
CA ALA A 132 -16.10 10.38 19.00
C ALA A 132 -16.59 11.82 19.15
N MET A 133 -17.89 12.03 19.33
CA MET A 133 -18.51 13.35 19.51
C MET A 133 -18.80 13.63 20.98
N SER A 134 -18.53 14.85 21.44
CA SER A 134 -19.05 15.40 22.69
C SER A 134 -19.41 16.88 22.56
N GLY A 135 -20.54 17.28 23.12
CA GLY A 135 -21.06 18.63 23.04
C GLY A 135 -22.59 18.67 23.20
N PRO A 136 -23.21 19.85 23.11
CA PRO A 136 -24.67 20.00 23.22
C PRO A 136 -25.41 19.12 22.22
N SER A 137 -26.48 18.45 22.67
CA SER A 137 -27.23 17.48 21.86
C SER A 137 -27.73 18.07 20.53
N GLU A 138 -28.22 19.31 20.53
CA GLU A 138 -28.70 20.01 19.33
C GLU A 138 -27.58 20.17 18.27
N ALA A 139 -26.36 20.47 18.71
CA ALA A 139 -25.22 20.60 17.81
C ALA A 139 -24.73 19.24 17.28
N ILE A 140 -24.80 18.19 18.10
CA ILE A 140 -24.52 16.81 17.68
C ILE A 140 -25.56 16.35 16.65
N GLU A 141 -26.84 16.64 16.86
CA GLU A 141 -27.91 16.32 15.91
C GLU A 141 -27.70 16.99 14.56
N LEU A 142 -27.28 18.27 14.55
CA LEU A 142 -26.95 19.00 13.33
C LEU A 142 -25.76 18.36 12.57
N ALA A 143 -24.76 17.86 13.30
CA ALA A 143 -23.56 17.25 12.74
C ALA A 143 -23.74 15.79 12.30
N SER A 144 -24.67 15.07 12.93
CA SER A 144 -24.86 13.61 12.79
C SER A 144 -24.98 13.11 11.34
N PRO A 145 -25.66 13.81 10.41
CA PRO A 145 -25.77 13.37 9.00
C PRO A 145 -24.43 13.25 8.27
N PHE A 146 -23.38 13.92 8.75
CA PHE A 146 -22.05 13.94 8.14
C PHE A 146 -21.06 13.00 8.83
N GLY A 147 -21.46 12.37 9.93
CA GLY A 147 -20.63 11.43 10.68
C GLY A 147 -20.64 10.03 10.05
N LYS A 148 -21.55 9.18 10.54
CA LYS A 148 -21.60 7.75 10.20
C LYS A 148 -21.95 7.52 8.72
N GLY A 149 -21.14 6.71 8.04
CA GLY A 149 -21.28 6.40 6.61
C GLY A 149 -20.79 7.50 5.67
N VAL A 150 -20.24 8.59 6.20
CA VAL A 150 -19.69 9.71 5.41
C VAL A 150 -18.23 9.96 5.80
N ILE A 151 -17.99 10.56 6.97
CA ILE A 151 -16.63 10.75 7.48
C ILE A 151 -16.13 9.46 8.13
N ALA A 152 -17.00 8.77 8.87
CA ALA A 152 -16.64 7.69 9.77
C ALA A 152 -17.48 6.42 9.54
N ARG A 153 -16.92 5.25 9.86
CA ARG A 153 -17.68 3.99 9.86
C ARG A 153 -18.65 3.90 11.03
N GLU A 154 -18.32 4.58 12.13
CA GLU A 154 -19.12 4.63 13.35
C GLU A 154 -18.88 5.94 14.08
N VAL A 155 -19.89 6.41 14.81
CA VAL A 155 -19.84 7.63 15.63
C VAL A 155 -20.23 7.28 17.07
N MET A 156 -19.35 7.56 18.02
CA MET A 156 -19.63 7.41 19.45
C MET A 156 -20.04 8.76 20.04
N ILE A 157 -21.21 8.84 20.66
CA ILE A 157 -21.57 9.99 21.48
C ILE A 157 -21.05 9.74 22.89
N VAL A 158 -20.10 10.56 23.32
CA VAL A 158 -19.32 10.34 24.56
C VAL A 158 -19.91 11.11 25.74
N SER A 159 -20.21 12.40 25.57
CA SER A 159 -20.74 13.27 26.62
C SER A 159 -21.37 14.54 26.03
N ASP A 160 -22.04 15.34 26.86
CA ASP A 160 -22.39 16.74 26.58
C ASP A 160 -21.20 17.71 26.80
N GLU A 161 -20.22 17.29 27.60
CA GLU A 161 -18.94 17.98 27.87
C GLU A 161 -17.88 17.72 26.76
N PRO A 162 -17.52 18.71 25.93
CA PRO A 162 -16.57 18.52 24.82
C PRO A 162 -15.20 17.96 25.23
N GLU A 163 -14.71 18.30 26.43
CA GLU A 163 -13.45 17.82 26.99
C GLU A 163 -13.39 16.30 27.14
N LYS A 164 -14.52 15.60 27.23
CA LYS A 164 -14.55 14.13 27.36
C LYS A 164 -14.14 13.44 26.08
N ALA A 165 -14.51 13.97 24.90
CA ALA A 165 -14.03 13.44 23.63
C ALA A 165 -12.52 13.66 23.47
N THR A 166 -12.01 14.82 23.89
CA THR A 166 -10.57 15.13 23.88
C THR A 166 -9.80 14.19 24.80
N LEU A 167 -10.29 13.94 26.02
CA LEU A 167 -9.70 12.96 26.93
C LEU A 167 -9.71 11.55 26.31
N LEU A 168 -10.83 11.13 25.71
CA LEU A 168 -10.92 9.84 25.04
C LEU A 168 -9.91 9.72 23.89
N LYS A 169 -9.69 10.80 23.14
CA LYS A 169 -8.66 10.86 22.10
C LYS A 169 -7.25 10.70 22.68
N ALA A 170 -6.95 11.38 23.78
CA ALA A 170 -5.67 11.25 24.48
C ALA A 170 -5.44 9.79 24.95
N LEU A 171 -6.48 9.15 25.51
CA LEU A 171 -6.43 7.75 25.92
C LEU A 171 -6.22 6.79 24.73
N GLY A 172 -6.93 7.01 23.63
CA GLY A 172 -6.77 6.18 22.43
C GLY A 172 -5.40 6.33 21.78
N ASN A 173 -4.86 7.55 21.70
CA ASN A 173 -3.51 7.78 21.19
C ASN A 173 -2.44 7.15 22.11
N PHE A 174 -2.64 7.18 23.45
CA PHE A 174 -1.82 6.42 24.38
C PHE A 174 -1.86 4.91 24.10
N ILE A 175 -3.04 4.33 23.92
CA ILE A 175 -3.19 2.89 23.61
C ILE A 175 -2.47 2.54 22.30
N VAL A 176 -2.59 3.38 21.27
CA VAL A 176 -1.89 3.18 19.99
C VAL A 176 -0.38 3.23 20.20
N ALA A 177 0.15 4.28 20.86
CA ALA A 177 1.58 4.40 21.11
C ALA A 177 2.13 3.23 21.93
N GLY A 178 1.42 2.79 22.97
CA GLY A 178 1.80 1.63 23.76
C GLY A 178 1.72 0.30 22.99
N THR A 179 0.75 0.16 22.08
CA THR A 179 0.65 -1.02 21.21
C THR A 179 1.82 -1.05 20.22
N MET A 180 2.16 0.09 19.63
CA MET A 180 3.32 0.23 18.75
C MET A 180 4.61 -0.12 19.48
N GLU A 181 4.78 0.33 20.71
CA GLU A 181 5.94 0.01 21.55
C GLU A 181 6.07 -1.51 21.75
N ILE A 182 5.01 -2.16 22.22
CA ILE A 182 4.99 -3.62 22.48
C ILE A 182 5.21 -4.42 21.19
N VAL A 183 4.55 -4.04 20.09
CA VAL A 183 4.69 -4.70 18.79
C VAL A 183 6.10 -4.51 18.22
N GLY A 184 6.68 -3.31 18.39
CA GLY A 184 8.03 -3.00 17.96
C GLY A 184 9.08 -3.85 18.68
N GLU A 185 9.01 -3.96 20.01
CA GLU A 185 9.88 -4.85 20.79
C GLU A 185 9.74 -6.31 20.35
N ALA A 186 8.50 -6.77 20.13
CA ALA A 186 8.23 -8.14 19.69
C ALA A 186 8.83 -8.43 18.29
N HIS A 187 8.74 -7.49 17.35
CA HIS A 187 9.34 -7.62 16.02
C HIS A 187 10.86 -7.65 16.07
N VAL A 188 11.48 -6.79 16.87
CA VAL A 188 12.94 -6.81 17.06
C VAL A 188 13.39 -8.15 17.63
N LEU A 189 12.68 -8.68 18.64
CA LEU A 189 12.98 -10.01 19.18
C LEU A 189 12.81 -11.11 18.12
N ALA A 190 11.71 -11.07 17.34
CA ALA A 190 11.44 -12.05 16.29
C ALA A 190 12.50 -12.05 15.17
N GLU A 191 13.04 -10.87 14.82
CA GLU A 191 14.14 -10.73 13.87
C GLU A 191 15.44 -11.33 14.44
N LYS A 192 15.79 -10.96 15.68
CA LYS A 192 17.01 -11.45 16.35
C LYS A 192 16.97 -12.96 16.62
N SER A 193 15.79 -13.55 16.76
CA SER A 193 15.61 -14.98 16.99
C SER A 193 15.41 -15.81 15.72
N ASN A 194 15.49 -15.20 14.53
CA ASN A 194 15.20 -15.84 13.24
C ASN A 194 13.77 -16.41 13.13
N LEU A 195 12.81 -15.87 13.89
CA LEU A 195 11.38 -16.23 13.75
C LEU A 195 10.76 -15.55 12.51
N GLY A 196 11.29 -14.38 12.14
CA GLY A 196 10.83 -13.56 11.02
C GLY A 196 9.57 -12.74 11.35
N SER A 197 9.45 -11.57 10.71
CA SER A 197 8.35 -10.63 10.93
C SER A 197 6.99 -11.19 10.45
N GLY A 198 6.98 -11.98 9.39
CA GLY A 198 5.74 -12.54 8.82
C GLY A 198 4.98 -13.47 9.78
N THR A 199 5.68 -14.30 10.54
CA THR A 199 5.05 -15.21 11.51
C THR A 199 4.38 -14.45 12.65
N LEU A 200 5.07 -13.46 13.21
CA LEU A 200 4.53 -12.59 14.27
C LEU A 200 3.37 -11.74 13.74
N GLU A 201 3.52 -11.18 12.55
CA GLU A 201 2.48 -10.39 11.90
C GLU A 201 1.19 -11.20 11.70
N LYS A 202 1.31 -12.49 11.32
CA LYS A 202 0.16 -13.40 11.23
C LYS A 202 -0.49 -13.66 12.57
N LEU A 203 0.29 -13.81 13.65
CA LEU A 203 -0.25 -13.93 15.00
C LEU A 203 -1.00 -12.65 15.41
N LEU A 204 -0.45 -11.47 15.12
CA LEU A 204 -1.08 -10.19 15.41
C LEU A 204 -2.41 -10.05 14.67
N GLU A 205 -2.47 -10.44 13.39
CA GLU A 205 -3.70 -10.47 12.58
C GLU A 205 -4.77 -11.38 13.21
N LEU A 206 -4.41 -12.63 13.48
CA LEU A 206 -5.38 -13.66 13.86
C LEU A 206 -5.83 -13.56 15.33
N ASN A 207 -4.96 -13.08 16.23
CA ASN A 207 -5.18 -13.15 17.67
C ASN A 207 -5.32 -11.79 18.36
N PHE A 208 -4.66 -10.74 17.85
CA PHE A 208 -4.63 -9.41 18.51
C PHE A 208 -5.42 -8.34 17.75
N GLY A 209 -5.93 -8.68 16.57
CA GLY A 209 -6.87 -7.88 15.82
C GLY A 209 -6.23 -6.78 14.98
N SER A 210 -7.09 -5.99 14.33
CA SER A 210 -6.69 -5.11 13.23
C SER A 210 -5.75 -3.97 13.62
N LEU A 211 -5.79 -3.50 14.88
CA LEU A 211 -4.91 -2.42 15.33
C LEU A 211 -3.46 -2.90 15.41
N ALA A 212 -3.21 -3.97 16.16
CA ALA A 212 -1.87 -4.53 16.33
C ALA A 212 -1.28 -5.01 14.99
N TYR A 213 -2.12 -5.61 14.13
CA TYR A 213 -1.73 -5.97 12.76
C TYR A 213 -1.41 -4.74 11.88
N SER A 214 -2.20 -3.68 11.96
CA SER A 214 -1.89 -2.44 11.23
C SER A 214 -0.61 -1.78 11.72
N ASP A 215 -0.30 -1.85 13.01
CA ASP A 215 0.93 -1.28 13.56
C ASP A 215 2.15 -2.13 13.16
N SER A 216 2.00 -3.46 13.17
CA SER A 216 2.98 -4.42 12.62
C SER A 216 3.38 -4.06 11.19
N THR A 217 2.39 -4.01 10.29
CA THR A 217 2.62 -3.76 8.86
C THR A 217 3.31 -2.42 8.61
N ARG A 218 3.03 -1.38 9.41
CA ARG A 218 3.74 -0.09 9.28
C ARG A 218 5.23 -0.20 9.61
N MET A 219 5.58 -1.00 10.61
CA MET A 219 6.96 -1.22 11.03
C MET A 219 7.70 -2.12 10.05
N THR A 220 7.06 -3.19 9.59
CA THR A 220 7.69 -4.21 8.74
C THR A 220 7.81 -3.78 7.27
N GLN A 221 6.87 -2.96 6.78
CA GLN A 221 6.83 -2.47 5.39
C GLN A 221 7.41 -1.06 5.22
N GLY A 222 8.20 -0.59 6.20
CA GLY A 222 8.96 0.66 6.07
C GLY A 222 8.14 1.96 6.08
N VAL A 223 6.85 1.90 6.42
CA VAL A 223 5.98 3.09 6.55
C VAL A 223 6.52 4.03 7.63
N TYR A 224 7.20 3.49 8.65
CA TYR A 224 7.74 4.28 9.75
C TYR A 224 8.79 5.32 9.32
N MET A 225 9.41 5.12 8.15
CA MET A 225 10.34 6.06 7.50
C MET A 225 9.92 6.31 6.04
N PRO A 226 8.86 7.10 5.80
CA PRO A 226 8.28 7.32 4.47
C PRO A 226 9.29 7.91 3.50
N GLY A 227 9.30 7.51 2.22
CA GLY A 227 10.26 7.94 1.18
C GLY A 227 10.57 9.44 1.13
N GLU A 228 11.71 9.84 0.54
CA GLU A 228 12.02 11.27 0.39
C GLU A 228 10.88 12.02 -0.34
N GLY A 229 10.48 13.17 0.22
CA GLY A 229 9.35 13.96 -0.30
C GLY A 229 7.95 13.38 -0.03
N GLN A 230 7.85 12.17 0.54
CA GLN A 230 6.57 11.59 0.93
C GLN A 230 6.14 12.06 2.32
N SER A 231 4.83 12.11 2.53
CA SER A 231 4.25 12.43 3.84
C SER A 231 3.98 11.15 4.63
N PRO A 232 4.23 11.14 5.96
CA PRO A 232 3.86 10.00 6.80
C PRO A 232 2.36 9.79 6.84
N TRP A 233 1.94 8.55 7.13
CA TRP A 233 0.53 8.23 7.33
C TRP A 233 0.00 8.89 8.61
N SER A 234 0.85 8.95 9.64
CA SER A 234 0.66 9.64 10.92
C SER A 234 1.97 10.33 11.32
N ASN A 235 2.00 11.66 11.41
CA ASN A 235 3.25 12.39 11.64
C ASN A 235 3.82 12.18 13.07
N LEU A 236 5.13 11.91 13.18
CA LEU A 236 5.81 11.71 14.46
C LEU A 236 5.64 12.87 15.45
N ASN A 237 5.80 14.12 15.02
CA ASN A 237 5.71 15.28 15.92
C ASN A 237 4.31 15.45 16.50
N LEU A 238 3.27 15.13 15.70
CA LEU A 238 1.90 15.10 16.20
C LEU A 238 1.71 13.97 17.21
N GLY A 239 2.25 12.78 16.92
CA GLY A 239 2.23 11.66 17.86
C GLY A 239 2.90 11.98 19.20
N ILE A 240 4.07 12.63 19.19
CA ILE A 240 4.77 13.08 20.40
C ILE A 240 3.88 14.02 21.22
N LYS A 241 3.29 15.03 20.57
CA LYS A 241 2.39 15.98 21.22
C LYS A 241 1.19 15.28 21.86
N ASP A 242 0.60 14.32 21.15
CA ASP A 242 -0.55 13.57 21.61
C ASP A 242 -0.23 12.68 22.83
N VAL A 243 0.91 11.98 22.81
CA VAL A 243 1.35 11.16 23.95
C VAL A 243 1.71 12.04 25.15
N GLN A 244 2.39 13.17 24.94
CA GLN A 244 2.67 14.16 25.99
C GLN A 244 1.38 14.71 26.61
N HIS A 245 0.36 14.98 25.80
CA HIS A 245 -0.94 15.40 26.29
C HIS A 245 -1.57 14.33 27.19
N GLY A 246 -1.56 13.06 26.77
CA GLY A 246 -2.04 11.93 27.60
C GLY A 246 -1.29 11.82 28.93
N ILE A 247 0.03 11.98 28.94
CA ILE A 247 0.85 12.00 30.16
C ILE A 247 0.47 13.18 31.07
N SER A 248 0.23 14.37 30.50
CA SER A 248 -0.23 15.53 31.27
C SER A 248 -1.60 15.26 31.91
N CYS A 249 -2.57 14.75 31.14
CA CYS A 249 -3.89 14.40 31.65
C CYS A 249 -3.80 13.37 32.80
N ALA A 250 -2.93 12.38 32.67
CA ALA A 250 -2.71 11.38 33.71
C ALA A 250 -2.18 12.02 35.00
N ARG A 251 -1.14 12.86 34.89
CA ARG A 251 -0.57 13.59 36.03
C ARG A 251 -1.61 14.46 36.73
N ASP A 252 -2.39 15.22 35.96
CA ASP A 252 -3.40 16.14 36.50
C ASP A 252 -4.56 15.37 37.17
N ALA A 253 -4.82 14.13 36.73
CA ALA A 253 -5.77 13.21 37.35
C ALA A 253 -5.18 12.36 38.50
N GLY A 254 -3.91 12.55 38.87
CA GLY A 254 -3.26 11.80 39.96
C GLY A 254 -2.88 10.35 39.60
N THR A 255 -2.72 10.04 38.32
CA THR A 255 -2.27 8.72 37.83
C THR A 255 -1.02 8.84 36.93
N ARG A 256 -0.44 7.72 36.50
CA ARG A 256 0.78 7.69 35.68
C ARG A 256 0.69 6.65 34.57
N LEU A 257 1.01 7.07 33.34
CA LEU A 257 1.05 6.21 32.16
C LEU A 257 2.48 5.77 31.86
N LYS A 258 2.99 4.76 32.56
CA LYS A 258 4.38 4.30 32.41
C LYS A 258 4.73 3.86 30.99
N VAL A 259 3.83 3.14 30.33
CA VAL A 259 4.03 2.70 28.94
C VAL A 259 4.09 3.91 27.98
N ALA A 260 3.33 4.97 28.26
CA ALA A 260 3.40 6.20 27.48
C ALA A 260 4.76 6.88 27.60
N GLU A 261 5.37 6.85 28.79
CA GLU A 261 6.70 7.43 29.03
C GLU A 261 7.78 6.69 28.25
N VAL A 262 7.72 5.35 28.21
CA VAL A 262 8.63 4.52 27.40
C VAL A 262 8.47 4.82 25.92
N ALA A 263 7.23 4.78 25.41
CA ALA A 263 6.96 5.11 24.01
C ALA A 263 7.40 6.54 23.65
N LEU A 264 7.15 7.51 24.53
CA LEU A 264 7.56 8.90 24.32
C LEU A 264 9.09 9.03 24.24
N GLU A 265 9.85 8.30 25.06
CA GLU A 265 11.30 8.30 25.00
C GLU A 265 11.80 7.86 23.61
N HIS A 266 11.31 6.72 23.10
CA HIS A 266 11.68 6.25 21.77
C HIS A 266 11.21 7.18 20.66
N MET A 267 10.03 7.78 20.77
CA MET A 267 9.57 8.78 19.79
C MET A 267 10.44 10.03 19.76
N LEU A 268 10.90 10.52 20.93
CA LEU A 268 11.81 11.66 21.01
C LEU A 268 13.19 11.33 20.43
N ARG A 269 13.69 10.12 20.67
CA ARG A 269 14.95 9.64 20.06
C ARG A 269 14.81 9.45 18.54
N ALA A 270 13.66 8.97 18.05
CA ALA A 270 13.37 8.89 16.62
C ALA A 270 13.31 10.28 15.98
N LYS A 271 12.75 11.26 16.69
CA LYS A 271 12.79 12.66 16.27
C LYS A 271 14.22 13.18 16.20
N GLN A 272 15.05 12.90 17.20
CA GLN A 272 16.46 13.28 17.18
C GLN A 272 17.18 12.65 15.99
N PHE A 273 16.98 11.36 15.74
CA PHE A 273 17.51 10.68 14.55
C PHE A 273 17.10 11.40 13.26
N SER A 274 15.82 11.77 13.12
CA SER A 274 15.34 12.55 11.97
C SER A 274 16.07 13.89 11.85
N ASP A 275 16.17 14.66 12.94
CA ASP A 275 16.81 15.97 12.95
C ASP A 275 18.30 15.88 12.57
N GLU A 276 19.01 14.84 13.02
CA GLU A 276 20.41 14.55 12.69
C GLU A 276 20.60 14.08 11.24
N ASN A 277 19.57 13.48 10.63
CA ASN A 277 19.57 12.93 9.28
C ASN A 277 18.75 13.77 8.29
N GLY A 278 18.89 15.10 8.37
CA GLY A 278 18.32 16.03 7.37
C GLY A 278 16.87 16.45 7.61
N GLY A 279 16.30 16.12 8.77
CA GLY A 279 14.97 16.56 9.21
C GLY A 279 13.81 15.91 8.44
N ARG A 280 14.02 14.71 7.89
CA ARG A 280 13.00 14.00 7.09
C ARG A 280 11.78 13.65 7.97
N PRO A 281 10.54 13.98 7.56
CA PRO A 281 9.36 13.64 8.34
C PRO A 281 9.21 12.13 8.52
N LEU A 282 9.09 11.68 9.78
CA LEU A 282 8.86 10.28 10.14
C LEU A 282 7.41 10.01 10.50
N ASP A 283 7.01 8.74 10.46
CA ASP A 283 5.72 8.29 10.99
C ASP A 283 5.77 8.18 12.53
N SER A 284 4.63 8.23 13.20
CA SER A 284 4.53 8.03 14.64
C SER A 284 4.96 6.63 15.09
N SER A 285 4.97 5.64 14.19
CA SER A 285 5.53 4.30 14.43
C SER A 285 7.07 4.25 14.44
N SER A 286 7.76 5.36 14.18
CA SER A 286 9.24 5.39 14.05
C SER A 286 10.04 5.15 15.34
N GLY A 287 9.39 5.13 16.50
CA GLY A 287 10.02 4.60 17.73
C GLY A 287 10.59 3.19 17.52
N TYR A 288 9.98 2.40 16.62
CA TYR A 288 10.49 1.10 16.18
C TYR A 288 11.95 1.13 15.72
N GLY A 289 12.36 2.15 14.95
CA GLY A 289 13.75 2.28 14.49
C GLY A 289 14.74 2.46 15.64
N ILE A 290 14.32 3.10 16.73
CA ILE A 290 15.14 3.24 17.94
C ILE A 290 15.22 1.92 18.71
N ILE A 291 14.09 1.20 18.84
CA ILE A 291 14.07 -0.13 19.45
C ILE A 291 15.02 -1.09 18.71
N ARG A 292 15.10 -0.99 17.38
CA ARG A 292 16.08 -1.72 16.56
C ARG A 292 17.52 -1.36 16.93
N GLN A 293 17.83 -0.06 16.99
CA GLN A 293 19.16 0.43 17.36
C GLN A 293 19.61 -0.05 18.75
N ASP A 294 18.70 -0.06 19.72
CA ASP A 294 18.97 -0.55 21.07
C ASP A 294 19.29 -2.05 21.11
N ALA A 295 18.82 -2.82 20.12
CA ALA A 295 19.14 -4.23 19.93
C ALA A 295 20.36 -4.48 19.01
N GLY A 296 21.08 -3.42 18.62
CA GLY A 296 22.25 -3.48 17.75
C GLY A 296 21.92 -3.75 16.28
N LEU A 297 20.73 -3.37 15.82
CA LEU A 297 20.33 -3.36 14.42
C LEU A 297 20.36 -1.93 13.86
N ASP A 298 20.29 -1.78 12.54
CA ASP A 298 20.13 -0.46 11.92
C ASP A 298 18.75 0.13 12.21
N PHE A 299 18.65 1.48 12.17
CA PHE A 299 17.37 2.17 12.32
C PHE A 299 16.39 1.76 11.22
N GLU A 300 16.93 1.65 10.01
CA GLU A 300 16.28 1.09 8.84
C GLU A 300 16.11 -0.43 8.99
N ASN A 301 14.92 -0.92 8.67
CA ASN A 301 14.70 -2.33 8.45
C ASN A 301 15.15 -2.71 7.04
N GLU A 302 15.17 -4.01 6.75
CA GLU A 302 15.59 -4.51 5.43
C GLU A 302 14.80 -3.85 4.28
N PHE A 303 13.49 -3.65 4.45
CA PHE A 303 12.64 -3.00 3.44
C PHE A 303 13.09 -1.56 3.12
N ILE A 304 13.38 -0.75 4.15
CA ILE A 304 13.86 0.63 3.97
C ILE A 304 15.30 0.65 3.48
N ALA A 305 16.17 -0.21 4.01
CA ALA A 305 17.56 -0.31 3.57
C ALA A 305 17.64 -0.62 2.07
N ILE A 306 16.82 -1.56 1.61
CA ILE A 306 16.62 -1.86 0.18
C ILE A 306 16.22 -0.58 -0.56
N ILE A 307 15.14 0.12 -0.15
CA ILE A 307 14.69 1.36 -0.80
C ILE A 307 15.77 2.46 -0.81
N MET A 308 16.49 2.66 0.29
CA MET A 308 17.51 3.71 0.43
C MET A 308 18.76 3.44 -0.41
N ILE A 309 19.14 2.16 -0.60
CA ILE A 309 20.20 1.78 -1.54
C ILE A 309 19.81 2.21 -2.97
N PHE A 310 18.55 2.04 -3.37
CA PHE A 310 18.06 2.51 -4.67
C PHE A 310 18.03 4.06 -4.79
N CYS A 311 17.60 4.78 -3.74
CA CYS A 311 17.56 6.25 -3.78
C CYS A 311 18.96 6.91 -3.73
N SER A 312 19.91 6.33 -3.00
CA SER A 312 21.27 6.88 -2.86
C SER A 312 22.11 6.72 -4.13
N ALA A 313 21.89 5.63 -4.88
CA ALA A 313 22.48 5.44 -6.21
C ALA A 313 22.02 6.51 -7.22
N ALA A 314 20.77 6.99 -7.09
CA ALA A 314 20.23 8.09 -7.90
C ALA A 314 20.81 9.46 -7.51
N LEU A 315 21.08 9.70 -6.21
CA LEU A 315 21.62 10.97 -5.69
C LEU A 315 23.12 11.18 -5.92
N PHE A 316 23.92 10.11 -6.00
CA PHE A 316 25.35 10.21 -6.33
C PHE A 316 25.59 10.79 -7.74
N TYR A 317 24.64 10.60 -8.66
CA TYR A 317 24.70 11.14 -10.02
C TYR A 317 24.33 12.62 -10.15
N VAL A 318 23.69 13.23 -9.13
CA VAL A 318 23.19 14.61 -9.20
C VAL A 318 24.18 15.63 -8.61
N LYS A 319 25.10 15.21 -7.72
CA LYS A 319 25.97 16.14 -6.95
C LYS A 319 27.41 16.32 -7.44
N TYR A 320 27.89 15.53 -8.40
CA TYR A 320 29.23 15.71 -9.00
C TYR A 320 29.13 15.81 -10.53
N PRO A 321 29.12 17.02 -11.13
CA PRO A 321 29.31 17.14 -12.57
C PRO A 321 30.78 16.87 -12.85
N TYR A 322 31.12 15.61 -13.15
CA TYR A 322 32.48 15.30 -13.55
C TYR A 322 32.75 15.87 -14.94
N ARG A 323 33.86 16.62 -14.98
CA ARG A 323 34.58 17.09 -16.16
C ARG A 323 34.68 16.02 -17.24
N HIS A 324 34.73 16.52 -18.46
CA HIS A 324 35.02 15.80 -19.69
C HIS A 324 35.96 14.58 -19.57
N GLN A 325 35.59 13.58 -20.38
CA GLN A 325 36.33 12.39 -20.82
C GLN A 325 36.32 11.20 -19.85
N GLU A 326 35.34 10.31 -20.04
CA GLU A 326 35.55 8.91 -20.47
C GLU A 326 34.19 8.26 -20.82
N SER A 327 34.20 7.30 -21.74
CA SER A 327 33.04 6.70 -22.44
C SER A 327 31.95 6.15 -21.50
N ALA A 328 30.68 6.44 -21.82
CA ALA A 328 29.51 5.86 -21.16
C ALA A 328 29.56 4.31 -21.17
N PRO A 329 29.28 3.62 -20.05
CA PRO A 329 29.21 2.17 -20.05
C PRO A 329 28.03 1.71 -20.94
N SER A 330 28.31 0.74 -21.80
CA SER A 330 27.34 0.13 -22.71
C SER A 330 26.12 -0.42 -21.96
N ARG A 331 24.92 -0.04 -22.38
CA ARG A 331 23.65 -0.58 -21.88
C ARG A 331 23.65 -2.11 -22.07
N MET A 332 23.60 -2.88 -20.98
CA MET A 332 23.59 -4.34 -21.03
C MET A 332 22.25 -4.83 -21.61
N LEU A 333 22.32 -5.71 -22.60
CA LEU A 333 21.18 -6.28 -23.29
C LEU A 333 21.01 -7.75 -22.89
N TYR A 334 19.77 -8.15 -22.65
CA TYR A 334 19.38 -9.50 -22.27
C TYR A 334 18.36 -10.06 -23.25
N ARG A 335 18.28 -11.39 -23.37
CA ARG A 335 17.28 -12.05 -24.23
C ARG A 335 16.18 -12.67 -23.38
N LEU A 336 14.97 -12.14 -23.54
CA LEU A 336 13.77 -12.59 -22.83
C LEU A 336 12.79 -13.27 -23.78
N HIS A 337 12.23 -14.40 -23.36
CA HIS A 337 11.23 -15.14 -24.10
C HIS A 337 9.90 -15.13 -23.34
N ILE A 338 8.86 -14.53 -23.90
CA ILE A 338 7.52 -14.55 -23.32
C ILE A 338 6.68 -15.59 -24.04
N VAL A 339 6.05 -16.46 -23.26
CA VAL A 339 5.21 -17.57 -23.76
C VAL A 339 3.84 -17.46 -23.13
N ARG A 340 2.80 -17.54 -23.95
CA ARG A 340 1.45 -17.76 -23.45
C ARG A 340 1.21 -19.26 -23.29
N HIS A 341 0.55 -19.67 -22.20
CA HIS A 341 0.13 -21.06 -22.03
C HIS A 341 -0.62 -21.62 -23.26
N ALA A 342 -0.52 -22.93 -23.46
CA ALA A 342 -1.26 -23.68 -24.47
C ALA A 342 -2.76 -23.74 -24.17
N GLU A 343 -3.56 -24.27 -25.09
CA GLU A 343 -5.01 -24.38 -24.91
C GLU A 343 -5.39 -25.15 -23.64
N GLY A 344 -6.07 -24.48 -22.72
CA GLY A 344 -6.67 -25.09 -21.53
C GLY A 344 -8.11 -25.55 -21.79
N THR A 345 -8.63 -26.46 -20.98
CA THR A 345 -10.00 -27.00 -21.13
C THR A 345 -11.10 -25.93 -21.11
N HIS A 346 -10.85 -24.78 -20.48
CA HIS A 346 -11.75 -23.62 -20.53
C HIS A 346 -11.76 -22.85 -21.86
N ASN A 347 -10.74 -22.97 -22.70
CA ASN A 347 -10.59 -22.12 -23.88
C ASN A 347 -11.58 -22.42 -25.01
N PRO A 348 -11.83 -23.69 -25.42
CA PRO A 348 -12.74 -23.99 -26.53
C PRO A 348 -14.16 -23.46 -26.35
N ALA A 349 -14.70 -23.52 -25.13
CA ALA A 349 -16.04 -23.06 -24.79
C ALA A 349 -16.07 -21.68 -24.13
N HIS A 350 -14.91 -21.04 -23.92
CA HIS A 350 -14.76 -19.85 -23.08
C HIS A 350 -15.37 -20.00 -21.67
N ASP A 351 -15.32 -21.20 -21.10
CA ASP A 351 -15.93 -21.51 -19.81
C ASP A 351 -15.09 -21.01 -18.64
N THR A 352 -15.39 -19.81 -18.17
CA THR A 352 -14.64 -19.20 -17.05
C THR A 352 -14.88 -19.83 -15.68
N THR A 353 -15.79 -20.80 -15.57
CA THR A 353 -16.21 -21.40 -14.29
C THR A 353 -15.36 -22.58 -13.85
N ILE A 354 -14.58 -23.18 -14.77
CA ILE A 354 -13.68 -24.29 -14.46
C ILE A 354 -12.53 -23.75 -13.62
N LEU A 355 -12.38 -24.24 -12.38
CA LEU A 355 -11.26 -23.85 -11.51
C LEU A 355 -9.95 -24.42 -12.05
N ASP A 356 -8.95 -23.55 -12.21
CA ASP A 356 -7.58 -23.89 -12.61
C ASP A 356 -7.49 -24.97 -13.71
N PRO A 357 -8.04 -24.71 -14.91
CA PRO A 357 -8.23 -25.71 -15.96
C PRO A 357 -6.89 -26.26 -16.46
N PRO A 358 -6.73 -27.60 -16.59
CA PRO A 358 -5.57 -28.19 -17.24
C PRO A 358 -5.59 -27.98 -18.76
N LEU A 359 -4.52 -28.39 -19.44
CA LEU A 359 -4.45 -28.42 -20.90
C LEU A 359 -5.44 -29.41 -21.52
N THR A 360 -5.93 -29.10 -22.72
CA THR A 360 -6.58 -30.07 -23.61
C THR A 360 -5.54 -30.98 -24.27
N GLU A 361 -5.97 -32.05 -24.95
CA GLU A 361 -5.09 -32.85 -25.83
C GLU A 361 -4.38 -31.97 -26.87
N ARG A 362 -5.14 -31.04 -27.47
CA ARG A 362 -4.59 -30.02 -28.38
C ARG A 362 -3.58 -29.10 -27.69
N GLY A 363 -3.82 -28.70 -26.44
CA GLY A 363 -2.86 -27.93 -25.64
C GLY A 363 -1.55 -28.69 -25.36
N ILE A 364 -1.63 -30.01 -25.18
CA ILE A 364 -0.46 -30.88 -25.04
C ILE A 364 0.33 -30.92 -26.37
N GLU A 365 -0.34 -31.14 -27.51
CA GLU A 365 0.29 -31.13 -28.85
C GLU A 365 0.96 -29.78 -29.13
N GLN A 366 0.29 -28.68 -28.83
CA GLN A 366 0.84 -27.32 -28.94
C GLN A 366 2.12 -27.13 -28.11
N SER A 367 2.13 -27.68 -26.89
CA SER A 367 3.31 -27.62 -26.02
C SER A 367 4.44 -28.49 -26.56
N GLN A 368 4.14 -29.68 -27.09
CA GLN A 368 5.14 -30.54 -27.75
C GLN A 368 5.75 -29.87 -28.99
N GLU A 369 4.93 -29.20 -29.81
CA GLU A 369 5.38 -28.40 -30.96
C GLU A 369 6.31 -27.27 -30.50
N LEU A 370 5.97 -26.56 -29.42
CA LEU A 370 6.84 -25.54 -28.82
C LEU A 370 8.20 -26.12 -28.45
N SER A 371 8.24 -27.31 -27.83
CA SER A 371 9.50 -27.97 -27.48
C SER A 371 10.36 -28.33 -28.69
N GLN A 372 9.76 -28.60 -29.85
CA GLN A 372 10.50 -28.95 -31.07
C GLN A 372 10.99 -27.70 -31.81
N THR A 373 10.18 -26.64 -31.80
CA THR A 373 10.38 -25.44 -32.62
C THR A 373 11.16 -24.33 -31.92
N PHE A 374 11.26 -24.34 -30.58
CA PHE A 374 11.93 -23.29 -29.83
C PHE A 374 13.45 -23.29 -30.05
N GLN A 375 13.94 -22.27 -30.75
CA GLN A 375 15.32 -22.20 -31.26
C GLN A 375 16.38 -21.88 -30.19
N PHE A 376 16.00 -21.23 -29.09
CA PHE A 376 16.93 -20.74 -28.06
C PHE A 376 17.13 -21.73 -26.90
N LYS A 377 16.73 -22.99 -27.07
CA LYS A 377 16.71 -24.02 -26.01
C LYS A 377 18.05 -24.24 -25.29
N GLU A 378 19.17 -24.01 -25.98
CA GLU A 378 20.51 -24.17 -25.41
C GLU A 378 21.00 -22.95 -24.62
N SER A 379 20.41 -21.77 -24.85
CA SER A 379 20.79 -20.51 -24.19
C SER A 379 19.91 -20.15 -23.00
N VAL A 380 18.77 -20.82 -22.82
CA VAL A 380 17.88 -20.59 -21.66
C VAL A 380 18.47 -21.23 -20.41
N GLY A 381 18.63 -20.42 -19.37
CA GLY A 381 19.11 -20.82 -18.04
C GLY A 381 18.02 -20.89 -16.99
N LEU A 382 16.90 -20.20 -17.23
CA LEU A 382 15.76 -20.16 -16.32
C LEU A 382 14.44 -20.14 -17.09
N VAL A 383 13.50 -20.99 -16.68
CA VAL A 383 12.10 -20.98 -17.08
C VAL A 383 11.25 -20.65 -15.86
N LEU A 384 10.61 -19.49 -15.89
CA LEU A 384 9.61 -19.05 -14.92
C LEU A 384 8.23 -19.39 -15.45
N ALA A 385 7.40 -20.05 -14.64
CA ALA A 385 6.01 -20.32 -15.02
C ALA A 385 5.06 -19.91 -13.91
N SER A 386 3.90 -19.38 -14.30
CA SER A 386 2.81 -19.25 -13.34
C SER A 386 2.44 -20.62 -12.76
N PRO A 387 2.12 -20.71 -11.46
CA PRO A 387 1.73 -21.96 -10.81
C PRO A 387 0.31 -22.46 -11.13
N LEU A 388 -0.33 -21.96 -12.20
CA LEU A 388 -1.60 -22.52 -12.69
C LEU A 388 -1.32 -23.77 -13.54
N ARG A 389 -2.23 -24.75 -13.53
CA ARG A 389 -2.03 -26.06 -14.21
C ARG A 389 -1.58 -25.89 -15.66
N ARG A 390 -2.30 -25.07 -16.43
CA ARG A 390 -2.00 -24.85 -17.86
C ARG A 390 -0.61 -24.25 -18.11
N THR A 391 -0.15 -23.30 -17.29
CA THR A 391 1.18 -22.69 -17.45
C THR A 391 2.27 -23.64 -17.00
N LEU A 392 2.04 -24.38 -15.91
CA LEU A 392 2.94 -25.43 -15.43
C LEU A 392 3.10 -26.54 -16.47
N GLN A 393 1.99 -27.08 -17.01
CA GLN A 393 2.00 -28.11 -18.05
C GLN A 393 2.63 -27.60 -19.35
N THR A 394 2.32 -26.37 -19.77
CA THR A 394 2.94 -25.77 -20.97
C THR A 394 4.44 -25.62 -20.79
N ALA A 395 4.91 -25.20 -19.61
CA ALA A 395 6.33 -25.05 -19.33
C ALA A 395 7.04 -26.42 -19.28
N HIS A 396 6.47 -27.37 -18.56
CA HIS A 396 7.03 -28.71 -18.35
C HIS A 396 7.10 -29.51 -19.66
N ILE A 397 6.06 -29.47 -20.50
CA ILE A 397 6.06 -30.15 -21.80
C ILE A 397 6.85 -29.35 -22.84
N GLY A 398 6.62 -28.03 -22.90
CA GLY A 398 7.18 -27.15 -23.93
C GLY A 398 8.67 -26.87 -23.81
N PHE A 399 9.26 -27.10 -22.63
CA PHE A 399 10.68 -26.89 -22.39
C PHE A 399 11.38 -28.17 -21.92
N GLN A 400 10.84 -29.35 -22.24
CA GLN A 400 11.47 -30.64 -21.92
C GLN A 400 12.86 -30.85 -22.56
N GLN A 401 13.17 -30.15 -23.66
CA GLN A 401 14.52 -30.14 -24.25
C GLN A 401 15.42 -28.99 -23.74
N THR A 402 14.98 -28.30 -22.69
CA THR A 402 15.66 -27.11 -22.14
C THR A 402 15.88 -27.25 -20.63
N LEU A 403 14.83 -27.61 -19.90
CA LEU A 403 14.82 -27.77 -18.46
C LEU A 403 15.76 -28.89 -18.00
N ASP A 404 16.31 -28.74 -16.80
CA ASP A 404 17.16 -29.76 -16.22
C ASP A 404 16.40 -31.08 -15.99
N GLN A 405 17.07 -32.20 -16.25
CA GLN A 405 16.53 -33.55 -16.06
C GLN A 405 16.00 -33.82 -14.64
N ARG A 406 16.41 -33.04 -13.62
CA ARG A 406 15.88 -33.17 -12.25
C ARG A 406 14.39 -32.88 -12.12
N TYR A 407 13.79 -32.20 -13.09
CA TYR A 407 12.36 -31.88 -13.10
C TYR A 407 11.50 -32.95 -13.77
N TYR A 408 12.09 -34.09 -14.16
CA TYR A 408 11.39 -35.17 -14.84
C TYR A 408 11.66 -36.50 -14.14
N ALA A 409 10.70 -37.42 -14.28
CA ALA A 409 10.88 -38.79 -13.82
C ALA A 409 12.13 -39.43 -14.47
N LYS A 410 12.92 -40.15 -13.66
CA LYS A 410 14.13 -40.85 -14.12
C LYS A 410 13.78 -41.82 -15.25
N GLY A 411 14.49 -41.72 -16.37
CA GLY A 411 14.30 -42.60 -17.53
C GLY A 411 13.17 -42.18 -18.48
N SER A 412 12.50 -41.05 -18.24
CA SER A 412 11.46 -40.50 -19.14
C SER A 412 11.99 -40.07 -20.51
N GLY A 413 13.30 -39.85 -20.65
CA GLY A 413 13.91 -39.26 -21.85
C GLY A 413 13.70 -37.74 -21.96
N ALA A 414 13.04 -37.12 -20.98
CA ALA A 414 12.83 -35.68 -20.89
C ALA A 414 13.89 -35.02 -19.99
N GLY A 415 14.17 -33.75 -20.29
CA GLY A 415 15.14 -32.93 -19.60
C GLY A 415 16.58 -33.08 -20.10
N VAL A 416 17.39 -32.09 -19.76
CA VAL A 416 18.79 -31.97 -20.20
C VAL A 416 19.70 -32.01 -18.98
N GLN A 417 20.84 -32.69 -19.08
CA GLN A 417 21.83 -32.68 -18.00
C GLN A 417 22.42 -31.26 -17.85
N LYS A 418 22.35 -30.68 -16.65
CA LYS A 418 22.70 -29.26 -16.40
C LYS A 418 21.88 -28.31 -17.29
N GLY A 419 20.60 -28.63 -17.42
CA GLY A 419 19.62 -27.82 -18.14
C GLY A 419 19.21 -26.57 -17.37
N ALA A 420 18.21 -25.87 -17.88
CA ALA A 420 17.65 -24.68 -17.26
C ALA A 420 16.97 -24.99 -15.92
N GLN A 421 17.03 -24.03 -15.01
CA GLN A 421 16.23 -24.05 -13.78
C GLN A 421 14.75 -23.84 -14.11
N PHE A 422 13.88 -24.48 -13.35
CA PHE A 422 12.44 -24.28 -13.37
C PHE A 422 11.99 -23.65 -12.05
N VAL A 423 11.23 -22.57 -12.14
CA VAL A 423 10.72 -21.82 -10.99
C VAL A 423 9.24 -21.53 -11.20
N LEU A 424 8.45 -21.75 -10.15
CA LEU A 424 7.06 -21.34 -10.11
C LEU A 424 6.99 -19.89 -9.59
N GLU A 425 6.35 -19.02 -10.36
CA GLU A 425 6.32 -17.58 -10.10
C GLU A 425 4.86 -17.09 -10.01
N PRO A 426 4.31 -16.95 -8.80
CA PRO A 426 2.96 -16.46 -8.58
C PRO A 426 2.71 -15.06 -9.14
N ASP A 427 3.72 -14.18 -9.26
CA ASP A 427 3.50 -12.83 -9.80
C ASP A 427 3.07 -12.84 -11.26
N VAL A 428 3.40 -13.90 -12.02
CA VAL A 428 3.00 -14.04 -13.43
C VAL A 428 1.69 -14.82 -13.63
N GLN A 429 0.89 -15.01 -12.58
CA GLN A 429 -0.42 -15.65 -12.66
C GLN A 429 -1.47 -14.84 -13.45
N ALA A 430 -2.62 -15.45 -13.74
CA ALA A 430 -3.66 -14.80 -14.52
C ALA A 430 -4.22 -13.54 -13.83
N HIS A 431 -4.72 -12.62 -14.65
CA HIS A 431 -5.05 -11.25 -14.24
C HIS A 431 -6.40 -11.09 -13.51
N SER A 432 -7.32 -12.05 -13.61
CA SER A 432 -8.64 -11.97 -12.98
C SER A 432 -8.80 -12.93 -11.79
N SER A 433 -9.88 -12.77 -11.04
CA SER A 433 -10.31 -13.65 -9.95
C SER A 433 -11.35 -14.70 -10.36
N ARG A 434 -11.56 -14.90 -11.68
CA ARG A 434 -12.45 -15.95 -12.17
C ARG A 434 -11.89 -17.33 -11.79
N PRO A 435 -12.73 -18.37 -11.63
CA PRO A 435 -12.26 -19.72 -11.37
C PRO A 435 -11.17 -20.18 -12.36
N CYS A 436 -11.35 -19.91 -13.66
CA CYS A 436 -10.35 -20.27 -14.67
C CYS A 436 -9.01 -19.53 -14.53
N ASP A 437 -8.98 -18.39 -13.84
CA ASP A 437 -7.79 -17.58 -13.60
C ASP A 437 -7.24 -17.73 -12.18
N THR A 438 -7.90 -18.52 -11.33
CA THR A 438 -7.50 -18.82 -9.96
C THR A 438 -6.83 -20.18 -9.92
N GLY A 439 -5.69 -20.28 -9.23
CA GLY A 439 -4.94 -21.52 -9.11
C GLY A 439 -5.57 -22.52 -8.14
N SER A 440 -5.09 -23.75 -8.19
CA SER A 440 -5.40 -24.77 -7.19
C SER A 440 -4.51 -24.61 -5.96
N ASP A 441 -4.99 -25.11 -4.82
CA ASP A 441 -4.14 -25.25 -3.63
C ASP A 441 -2.87 -26.04 -3.96
N ILE A 442 -1.76 -25.67 -3.31
CA ILE A 442 -0.47 -26.31 -3.53
C ILE A 442 -0.52 -27.83 -3.28
N SER A 443 -1.32 -28.29 -2.32
CA SER A 443 -1.49 -29.72 -2.03
C SER A 443 -2.11 -30.48 -3.20
N ILE A 444 -3.00 -29.82 -3.97
CA ILE A 444 -3.60 -30.41 -5.16
C ILE A 444 -2.53 -30.54 -6.25
N LEU A 445 -1.76 -29.47 -6.51
CA LEU A 445 -0.67 -29.52 -7.48
C LEU A 445 0.39 -30.57 -7.11
N GLN A 446 0.76 -30.66 -5.83
CA GLN A 446 1.68 -31.69 -5.33
C GLN A 446 1.16 -33.10 -5.58
N SER A 447 -0.14 -33.32 -5.39
CA SER A 447 -0.77 -34.63 -5.62
C SER A 447 -0.85 -35.01 -7.10
N GLU A 448 -0.99 -34.04 -8.00
CA GLU A 448 -1.11 -34.27 -9.44
C GLU A 448 0.24 -34.39 -10.15
N TYR A 449 1.23 -33.60 -9.72
CA TYR A 449 2.57 -33.56 -10.33
C TYR A 449 3.63 -34.10 -9.36
N GLN A 450 3.45 -35.35 -8.92
CA GLN A 450 4.31 -35.98 -7.90
C GLN A 450 5.78 -36.12 -8.34
N ASP A 451 6.03 -36.14 -9.65
CA ASP A 451 7.37 -36.26 -10.22
C ASP A 451 8.17 -34.95 -10.15
N LEU A 452 7.52 -33.82 -9.82
CA LEU A 452 8.21 -32.55 -9.63
C LEU A 452 8.90 -32.51 -8.25
N PRO A 453 10.12 -31.94 -8.16
CA PRO A 453 10.83 -31.80 -6.90
C PRO A 453 10.27 -30.61 -6.10
N TRP A 454 9.14 -30.83 -5.41
CA TRP A 454 8.43 -29.81 -4.66
C TRP A 454 9.21 -29.22 -3.48
N ASP A 455 10.28 -29.88 -3.04
CA ASP A 455 11.23 -29.38 -2.04
C ASP A 455 12.05 -28.18 -2.53
N ILE A 456 12.21 -28.03 -3.84
CA ILE A 456 12.95 -26.90 -4.45
C ILE A 456 12.06 -25.97 -5.28
N LEU A 457 10.78 -26.31 -5.45
CA LEU A 457 9.78 -25.48 -6.12
C LEU A 457 8.99 -24.70 -5.06
N GLU A 458 9.67 -23.73 -4.45
CA GLU A 458 9.06 -22.84 -3.47
C GLU A 458 7.90 -22.05 -4.09
N LEU A 459 6.81 -21.95 -3.34
CA LEU A 459 5.59 -21.24 -3.72
C LEU A 459 5.22 -20.29 -2.60
N ASP A 460 4.85 -19.07 -2.96
CA ASP A 460 4.34 -18.08 -2.01
C ASP A 460 3.09 -18.66 -1.30
N PRO A 461 3.06 -18.70 0.05
CA PRO A 461 1.91 -19.21 0.81
C PRO A 461 0.60 -18.46 0.55
N THR A 462 0.66 -17.25 0.00
CA THR A 462 -0.51 -16.45 -0.38
C THR A 462 -1.19 -17.00 -1.64
N PHE A 463 -0.48 -17.75 -2.49
CA PHE A 463 -1.07 -18.45 -3.62
C PHE A 463 -1.92 -19.64 -3.13
N PRO A 464 -3.11 -19.91 -3.69
CA PRO A 464 -3.70 -19.34 -4.92
C PRO A 464 -4.65 -18.14 -4.72
N ASN A 465 -4.69 -17.55 -3.53
CA ASN A 465 -5.66 -16.51 -3.21
C ASN A 465 -5.52 -15.29 -4.13
N LYS A 466 -6.66 -14.74 -4.55
CA LYS A 466 -6.76 -13.56 -5.43
C LYS A 466 -7.02 -12.28 -4.64
N GLU A 467 -6.29 -12.13 -3.55
CA GLU A 467 -6.41 -11.01 -2.60
C GLU A 467 -5.03 -10.45 -2.26
N GLY A 468 -4.98 -9.27 -1.65
CA GLY A 468 -3.73 -8.62 -1.25
C GLY A 468 -2.75 -8.50 -2.41
N LEU A 469 -1.57 -9.14 -2.28
CA LEU A 469 -0.49 -9.13 -3.28
C LEU A 469 -0.90 -9.66 -4.66
N TYR A 470 -1.96 -10.47 -4.73
CA TYR A 470 -2.46 -11.13 -5.93
C TYR A 470 -3.88 -10.71 -6.32
N ALA A 471 -4.39 -9.64 -5.72
CA ALA A 471 -5.66 -9.06 -6.10
C ALA A 471 -5.73 -8.73 -7.60
N SER A 472 -6.94 -8.85 -8.17
CA SER A 472 -7.19 -8.65 -9.60
C SER A 472 -7.47 -7.19 -9.98
N ASP A 473 -7.29 -6.24 -9.06
CA ASP A 473 -7.45 -4.82 -9.37
C ASP A 473 -6.25 -4.28 -10.18
N SER A 474 -6.49 -3.20 -10.92
CA SER A 474 -5.52 -2.63 -11.86
C SER A 474 -4.19 -2.23 -11.20
N GLU A 475 -4.24 -1.72 -9.97
CA GLU A 475 -3.04 -1.25 -9.27
C GLU A 475 -2.18 -2.45 -8.85
N THR A 476 -2.79 -3.47 -8.26
CA THR A 476 -2.09 -4.71 -7.88
C THR A 476 -1.49 -5.43 -9.10
N LEU A 477 -2.20 -5.45 -10.24
CA LEU A 477 -1.66 -6.05 -11.48
C LEU A 477 -0.43 -5.31 -12.00
N LYS A 478 -0.40 -3.97 -11.93
CA LYS A 478 0.79 -3.17 -12.28
C LYS A 478 1.94 -3.44 -11.33
N GLN A 479 1.67 -3.50 -10.03
CA GLN A 479 2.68 -3.81 -9.02
C GLN A 479 3.29 -5.19 -9.23
N ARG A 480 2.46 -6.21 -9.54
CA ARG A 480 2.95 -7.54 -9.92
C ARG A 480 3.84 -7.49 -11.17
N GLY A 481 3.47 -6.69 -12.16
CA GLY A 481 4.29 -6.38 -13.34
C GLY A 481 5.67 -5.81 -12.97
N TRP A 482 5.73 -4.83 -12.08
CA TRP A 482 6.99 -4.25 -11.62
C TRP A 482 7.84 -5.25 -10.82
N ARG A 483 7.22 -6.05 -9.93
CA ARG A 483 7.93 -7.08 -9.17
C ARG A 483 8.58 -8.11 -10.09
N ILE A 484 7.85 -8.59 -11.10
CA ILE A 484 8.43 -9.55 -12.05
C ILE A 484 9.54 -8.90 -12.91
N GLN A 485 9.39 -7.65 -13.36
CA GLN A 485 10.45 -6.99 -14.13
C GLN A 485 11.75 -6.85 -13.34
N ARG A 486 11.66 -6.45 -12.07
CA ARG A 486 12.82 -6.40 -11.18
C ARG A 486 13.44 -7.78 -10.95
N ARG A 487 12.62 -8.81 -10.69
CA ARG A 487 13.10 -10.18 -10.53
C ARG A 487 13.78 -10.70 -11.80
N LEU A 488 13.27 -10.34 -12.98
CA LEU A 488 13.90 -10.68 -14.26
C LEU A 488 15.27 -10.02 -14.38
N GLU A 489 15.42 -8.74 -14.03
CA GLU A 489 16.72 -8.07 -14.06
C GLU A 489 17.74 -8.75 -13.13
N GLU A 490 17.33 -9.08 -11.90
CA GLU A 490 18.17 -9.80 -10.93
C GLU A 490 18.61 -11.17 -11.48
N LYS A 491 17.66 -11.95 -12.03
CA LYS A 491 17.97 -13.25 -12.64
C LYS A 491 18.82 -13.16 -13.90
N PHE A 492 18.64 -12.13 -14.71
CA PHE A 492 19.52 -11.90 -15.85
C PHE A 492 20.95 -11.60 -15.41
N LYS A 493 21.15 -10.81 -14.35
CA LYS A 493 22.48 -10.55 -13.78
C LYS A 493 23.13 -11.82 -13.23
N GLU A 494 22.36 -12.68 -12.54
CA GLU A 494 22.85 -13.99 -12.07
C GLU A 494 23.29 -14.89 -13.23
N LEU A 495 22.54 -14.89 -14.33
CA LEU A 495 22.79 -15.73 -15.50
C LEU A 495 23.80 -15.14 -16.49
N ALA A 496 24.12 -13.85 -16.41
CA ALA A 496 24.90 -13.11 -17.40
C ALA A 496 26.26 -13.74 -17.73
N ASN A 497 26.91 -14.36 -16.74
CA ASN A 497 28.22 -15.00 -16.89
C ASN A 497 28.14 -16.52 -17.03
N THR A 498 26.95 -17.06 -17.31
CA THR A 498 26.73 -18.49 -17.52
C THR A 498 26.65 -18.81 -19.02
N ALA A 499 26.74 -20.11 -19.35
CA ALA A 499 26.52 -20.58 -20.72
C ALA A 499 25.05 -20.43 -21.18
N ARG A 500 24.13 -20.09 -20.27
CA ARG A 500 22.68 -20.07 -20.48
C ARG A 500 22.07 -18.75 -19.96
N PRO A 501 22.34 -17.60 -20.61
CA PRO A 501 21.97 -16.29 -20.09
C PRO A 501 20.47 -15.94 -20.23
N ASP A 502 19.70 -16.70 -21.01
CA ASP A 502 18.33 -16.31 -21.36
C ASP A 502 17.30 -16.77 -20.31
N ILE A 503 16.19 -16.03 -20.26
CA ILE A 503 15.05 -16.35 -19.40
C ILE A 503 13.79 -16.54 -20.25
N VAL A 504 13.01 -17.56 -19.90
CA VAL A 504 11.66 -17.80 -20.40
C VAL A 504 10.63 -17.47 -19.31
N VAL A 505 9.55 -16.78 -19.68
CA VAL A 505 8.39 -16.55 -18.83
C VAL A 505 7.13 -17.14 -19.48
N VAL A 506 6.57 -18.17 -18.86
CA VAL A 506 5.32 -18.83 -19.27
C VAL A 506 4.16 -18.28 -18.44
N THR A 507 3.30 -17.48 -19.08
CA THR A 507 2.24 -16.71 -18.42
C THR A 507 0.92 -16.75 -19.23
N HIS A 508 -0.01 -15.86 -18.88
CA HIS A 508 -1.37 -15.80 -19.37
C HIS A 508 -1.55 -14.61 -20.30
N GLY A 509 -2.40 -14.74 -21.32
CA GLY A 509 -2.60 -13.69 -22.33
C GLY A 509 -2.92 -12.32 -21.75
N GLY A 510 -3.80 -12.25 -20.74
CA GLY A 510 -4.16 -10.99 -20.08
C GLY A 510 -3.11 -10.42 -19.14
N PHE A 511 -2.05 -11.18 -18.81
CA PHE A 511 -0.98 -10.74 -17.92
C PHE A 511 0.31 -10.33 -18.65
N ILE A 512 0.51 -10.76 -19.91
CA ILE A 512 1.69 -10.44 -20.73
C ILE A 512 2.03 -8.94 -20.72
N ARG A 513 1.03 -8.08 -20.90
CA ARG A 513 1.20 -6.62 -20.89
C ARG A 513 1.84 -6.05 -19.63
N PHE A 514 1.64 -6.70 -18.47
CA PHE A 514 2.23 -6.26 -17.21
C PHE A 514 3.68 -6.72 -17.07
N VAL A 515 4.01 -7.88 -17.66
CA VAL A 515 5.41 -8.35 -17.74
C VAL A 515 6.20 -7.46 -18.69
N THR A 516 5.65 -7.14 -19.86
CA THR A 516 6.39 -6.45 -20.93
C THR A 516 6.28 -4.93 -20.90
N GLY A 517 5.26 -4.38 -20.25
CA GLY A 517 4.90 -2.95 -20.36
C GLY A 517 4.28 -2.57 -21.71
N ASP A 518 4.03 -3.54 -22.61
CA ASP A 518 3.45 -3.32 -23.94
C ASP A 518 1.97 -3.76 -23.95
N GLU A 519 1.07 -2.78 -24.02
CA GLU A 519 -0.38 -3.03 -24.06
C GLU A 519 -0.88 -3.65 -25.37
N THR A 520 -0.08 -3.60 -26.44
CA THR A 520 -0.44 -4.06 -27.78
C THR A 520 0.03 -5.48 -28.07
N LEU A 521 0.93 -6.01 -27.24
CA LEU A 521 1.54 -7.32 -27.47
C LEU A 521 0.53 -8.45 -27.23
N VAL A 522 0.23 -9.19 -28.31
CA VAL A 522 -0.59 -10.39 -28.27
C VAL A 522 0.23 -11.61 -28.70
N ILE A 523 0.20 -12.64 -27.88
CA ILE A 523 0.87 -13.93 -28.13
C ILE A 523 -0.19 -15.05 -28.18
N GLY A 524 -0.10 -15.89 -29.21
CA GLY A 524 -0.97 -17.05 -29.37
C GLY A 524 -0.65 -18.19 -28.40
N PRO A 525 -1.57 -19.15 -28.20
CA PRO A 525 -1.34 -20.29 -27.30
C PRO A 525 -0.09 -21.09 -27.68
N ALA A 526 0.74 -21.41 -26.67
CA ALA A 526 2.02 -22.10 -26.81
C ALA A 526 2.99 -21.49 -27.83
N LYS A 527 2.86 -20.20 -28.14
CA LYS A 527 3.84 -19.49 -28.98
C LYS A 527 4.76 -18.66 -28.09
N ALA A 528 6.03 -18.65 -28.46
CA ALA A 528 7.05 -17.81 -27.84
C ALA A 528 7.27 -16.55 -28.67
N ARG A 529 7.43 -15.40 -28.01
CA ARG A 529 8.01 -14.19 -28.60
C ARG A 529 9.30 -13.87 -27.87
N SER A 530 10.35 -13.62 -28.62
CA SER A 530 11.69 -13.40 -28.11
C SER A 530 12.07 -11.94 -28.32
N PHE A 531 12.66 -11.31 -27.30
CA PHE A 531 13.00 -9.90 -27.30
C PHE A 531 14.43 -9.71 -26.82
N MET A 532 15.14 -8.76 -27.43
CA MET A 532 16.25 -8.12 -26.73
C MET A 532 15.66 -7.04 -25.83
N VAL A 533 15.98 -7.15 -24.56
CA VAL A 533 15.49 -6.26 -23.51
C VAL A 533 16.65 -5.64 -22.77
N SER A 534 16.40 -4.45 -22.25
CA SER A 534 17.23 -3.84 -21.23
C SER A 534 16.34 -3.45 -20.06
N PHE A 535 16.95 -2.93 -19.01
CA PHE A 535 16.23 -2.38 -17.87
C PHE A 535 16.63 -0.92 -17.71
N ASP A 536 15.66 -0.06 -17.41
CA ASP A 536 15.93 1.33 -17.04
C ASP A 536 16.43 1.42 -15.58
N GLN A 537 16.62 2.64 -15.10
CA GLN A 537 17.16 2.88 -13.75
C GLN A 537 16.22 2.43 -12.62
N ASP A 538 14.93 2.22 -12.93
CA ASP A 538 13.90 1.76 -11.98
C ASP A 538 13.60 0.27 -12.14
N SER A 539 14.49 -0.50 -12.80
CA SER A 539 14.31 -1.91 -13.15
C SER A 539 13.08 -2.18 -14.04
N ARG A 540 12.58 -1.17 -14.76
CA ARG A 540 11.49 -1.38 -15.71
C ARG A 540 12.04 -1.98 -16.98
N LEU A 541 11.36 -3.00 -17.46
CA LEU A 541 11.73 -3.67 -18.69
C LEU A 541 11.50 -2.75 -19.88
N VAL A 542 12.53 -2.61 -20.71
CA VAL A 542 12.48 -1.90 -21.99
C VAL A 542 12.73 -2.90 -23.11
N ILE A 543 11.75 -3.10 -23.98
CA ILE A 543 11.92 -3.88 -25.21
C ILE A 543 12.70 -3.02 -26.21
N GLU A 544 13.91 -3.45 -26.55
CA GLU A 544 14.74 -2.75 -27.54
C GLU A 544 14.33 -3.14 -28.97
N HIS A 545 14.13 -4.44 -29.20
CA HIS A 545 13.58 -4.97 -30.44
C HIS A 545 13.10 -6.40 -30.27
N SER A 546 12.12 -6.78 -31.09
CA SER A 546 11.72 -8.19 -31.22
C SER A 546 12.76 -8.94 -32.04
N LEU A 547 13.06 -10.17 -31.63
CA LEU A 547 13.78 -11.12 -32.43
C LEU A 547 12.80 -11.83 -33.35
N SER A 548 13.13 -11.91 -34.64
CA SER A 548 12.46 -12.83 -35.56
C SER A 548 12.76 -14.25 -35.10
N GLY A 549 11.73 -14.98 -34.66
CA GLY A 549 11.79 -16.42 -34.41
C GLY A 549 11.58 -17.22 -35.67
#